data_AF-A0A2E1WHD1-F1
#
_entry.id   AF-A0A2E1WHD1-F1
#
_cell.length_a   1.000
_cell.length_b   1.000
_cell.length_c   1.000
_cell.angle_alpha   90.00
_cell.angle_beta   90.00
_cell.angle_gamma   90.00
#
_symmetry.space_group_name_H-M   'P 1'
#
loop_
_entity.id
_entity.type
_entity.pdbx_description
1 polymer ?
#
loop_
_entity_poly.entity_id
_entity_poly.type
_entity_poly.pdbx_seq_one_letter_code
_entity_poly.pdbx_strand_id
1 'polypeptide(L)'
;MTIEGKLEAGIHPQEYGLNVEYLDINANNSYVYALLTLVSHVQRGSISQGQMKWLYERAIASAVPRNYIEEFMAFDHRKADLEEYMISSGGDSIARVLLYDTAQMIAYGDRYDRRRRSSNSYRKVYSDAARILGVSPGVSRSIVTIVKQEVKLLDTKTRVFWGETPYTPPPENHTQN
;
A
#
# COMPACT_ATOMS: atom_id res chain seq x y z
N MET A 1 13.78 -13.58 6.15
CA MET A 1 13.33 -14.47 7.25
C MET A 1 13.67 -13.70 8.51
N THR A 2 12.74 -13.27 9.37
CA THR A 2 13.12 -12.37 10.48
C THR A 2 13.94 -13.10 11.55
N ILE A 3 15.14 -12.59 11.85
CA ILE A 3 15.90 -12.92 13.07
C ILE A 3 15.75 -11.73 14.02
N GLU A 4 15.40 -11.97 15.28
CA GLU A 4 15.33 -10.96 16.36
C GLU A 4 14.35 -9.79 16.15
N GLY A 5 13.24 -10.00 15.44
CA GLY A 5 12.22 -8.95 15.24
C GLY A 5 12.63 -7.82 14.29
N LYS A 6 13.81 -7.94 13.66
CA LYS A 6 14.24 -7.09 12.55
C LYS A 6 13.95 -7.78 11.23
N LEU A 7 13.40 -7.02 10.28
CA LEU A 7 13.21 -7.45 8.90
C LEU A 7 14.59 -7.77 8.28
N GLU A 8 14.93 -9.05 8.14
CA GLU A 8 16.00 -9.42 7.20
C GLU A 8 15.48 -9.14 5.78
N ALA A 9 15.91 -7.99 5.26
CA ALA A 9 15.90 -7.62 3.85
C ALA A 9 14.61 -7.99 3.08
N GLY A 10 13.53 -7.26 3.38
CA GLY A 10 12.53 -6.95 2.36
C GLY A 10 13.09 -5.86 1.44
N ILE A 11 13.37 -6.20 0.19
CA ILE A 11 13.93 -5.27 -0.80
C ILE A 11 12.84 -4.25 -1.17
N HIS A 12 12.83 -3.10 -0.51
CA HIS A 12 12.64 -1.78 -1.14
C HIS A 12 12.94 -0.63 -0.15
N PRO A 13 14.16 -0.51 0.40
CA PRO A 13 14.59 0.73 1.08
C PRO A 13 14.51 1.99 0.18
N GLN A 14 14.28 1.79 -1.12
CA GLN A 14 14.11 2.85 -2.12
C GLN A 14 12.69 3.42 -2.20
N GLU A 15 11.66 2.76 -1.66
CA GLU A 15 10.27 3.20 -1.89
C GLU A 15 9.93 4.49 -1.13
N TYR A 16 10.50 4.66 0.06
CA TYR A 16 10.25 5.83 0.91
C TYR A 16 11.49 6.69 1.18
N GLY A 17 12.66 6.29 0.64
CA GLY A 17 13.92 6.96 0.92
C GLY A 17 14.39 6.85 2.37
N LEU A 18 14.01 5.77 3.07
CA LEU A 18 14.38 5.50 4.47
C LEU A 18 15.48 4.42 4.53
N ASN A 19 16.38 4.54 5.51
CA ASN A 19 17.32 3.46 5.81
C ASN A 19 16.55 2.29 6.46
N VAL A 20 16.81 1.07 5.99
CA VAL A 20 16.18 -0.19 6.43
C VAL A 20 16.30 -0.42 7.93
N GLU A 21 17.33 0.12 8.58
CA GLU A 21 17.55 -0.01 10.02
C GLU A 21 16.50 0.71 10.88
N TYR A 22 15.71 1.61 10.30
CA TYR A 22 14.61 2.30 10.98
C TYR A 22 13.27 1.57 10.89
N LEU A 23 13.22 0.38 10.26
CA LEU A 23 11.99 -0.39 10.13
C LEU A 23 11.75 -1.27 11.37
N ASP A 24 10.67 -1.00 12.09
CA ASP A 24 10.20 -1.79 13.23
C ASP A 24 8.95 -2.61 12.84
N ILE A 25 8.96 -3.91 13.13
CA ILE A 25 7.88 -4.82 12.72
C ILE A 25 6.55 -4.55 13.43
N ASN A 26 6.58 -4.12 14.70
CA ASN A 26 5.36 -3.79 15.44
C ASN A 26 4.78 -2.47 14.93
N ALA A 27 5.65 -1.50 14.64
CA ALA A 27 5.24 -0.25 13.99
C ALA A 27 4.63 -0.51 12.60
N ASN A 28 5.09 -1.54 11.87
CA ASN A 28 4.54 -1.91 10.56
C ASN A 28 3.11 -2.46 10.63
N ASN A 29 2.75 -3.27 11.63
CA ASN A 29 1.36 -3.74 11.76
C ASN A 29 0.42 -2.58 12.09
N SER A 30 0.80 -1.72 13.04
CA SER A 30 0.08 -0.48 13.32
C SER A 30 -0.03 0.41 12.08
N TYR A 31 1.02 0.46 11.25
CA TYR A 31 1.00 1.22 10.00
C TYR A 31 -0.05 0.68 9.03
N VAL A 32 -0.12 -0.65 8.84
CA VAL A 32 -1.13 -1.27 7.96
C VAL A 32 -2.54 -1.04 8.51
N TYR A 33 -2.74 -1.10 9.83
CA TYR A 33 -4.01 -0.77 10.46
C TYR A 33 -4.39 0.70 10.25
N ALA A 34 -3.44 1.63 10.39
CA ALA A 34 -3.67 3.04 10.08
C ALA A 34 -4.05 3.24 8.61
N LEU A 35 -3.39 2.53 7.68
CA LEU A 35 -3.68 2.59 6.25
C LEU A 35 -5.11 2.10 5.95
N LEU A 36 -5.47 0.92 6.42
CA LEU A 36 -6.79 0.34 6.24
C LEU A 36 -7.87 1.24 6.84
N THR A 37 -7.65 1.74 8.06
CA THR A 37 -8.58 2.64 8.76
C THR A 37 -8.76 3.95 8.00
N LEU A 38 -7.68 4.57 7.54
CA LEU A 38 -7.74 5.82 6.77
C LEU A 38 -8.46 5.62 5.43
N VAL A 39 -8.08 4.61 4.65
CA VAL A 39 -8.69 4.29 3.34
C VAL A 39 -10.19 4.00 3.51
N SER A 40 -10.54 3.23 4.53
CA SER A 40 -11.92 2.98 4.95
C SER A 40 -12.65 4.29 5.25
N HIS A 41 -12.09 5.13 6.11
CA HIS A 41 -12.70 6.39 6.54
C HIS A 41 -12.98 7.34 5.37
N VAL A 42 -11.98 7.58 4.51
CA VAL A 42 -12.12 8.50 3.37
C VAL A 42 -13.02 7.95 2.25
N GLN A 43 -13.34 6.65 2.30
CA GLN A 43 -14.29 5.97 1.42
C GLN A 43 -15.56 5.50 2.15
N ARG A 44 -15.91 6.11 3.29
CA ARG A 44 -17.16 5.86 4.03
C ARG A 44 -17.36 4.40 4.45
N GLY A 45 -16.30 3.78 4.97
CA GLY A 45 -16.30 2.40 5.47
C GLY A 45 -16.07 1.34 4.39
N SER A 46 -15.85 1.72 3.13
CA SER A 46 -15.67 0.79 2.03
C SER A 46 -14.21 0.69 1.60
N ILE A 47 -13.71 -0.55 1.52
CA ILE A 47 -12.47 -0.89 0.81
C ILE A 47 -12.85 -1.93 -0.25
N SER A 48 -12.40 -1.76 -1.48
CA SER A 48 -12.73 -2.69 -2.56
C SER A 48 -11.87 -3.96 -2.52
N GLN A 49 -12.32 -5.02 -3.21
CA GLN A 49 -11.53 -6.25 -3.35
C GLN A 49 -10.19 -5.97 -4.02
N GLY A 50 -10.16 -5.13 -5.05
CA GLY A 50 -8.93 -4.73 -5.70
C GLY A 50 -7.96 -3.97 -4.80
N GLN A 51 -8.48 -3.09 -3.93
CA GLN A 51 -7.67 -2.39 -2.93
C GLN A 51 -7.05 -3.37 -1.93
N MET A 52 -7.83 -4.33 -1.41
CA MET A 52 -7.31 -5.39 -0.53
C MET A 52 -6.30 -6.30 -1.25
N LYS A 53 -6.53 -6.60 -2.53
CA LYS A 53 -5.60 -7.39 -3.34
C LYS A 53 -4.27 -6.67 -3.55
N TRP A 54 -4.29 -5.36 -3.78
CA TRP A 54 -3.08 -4.57 -3.85
C TRP A 54 -2.27 -4.64 -2.55
N LEU A 55 -2.92 -4.49 -1.40
CA LEU A 55 -2.26 -4.60 -0.09
C LEU A 55 -1.64 -5.98 0.12
N TYR A 56 -2.38 -7.03 -0.22
CA TYR A 56 -1.88 -8.41 -0.15
C TYR A 56 -0.63 -8.62 -1.01
N GLU A 57 -0.68 -8.24 -2.29
CA GLU A 57 0.46 -8.41 -3.21
C GLU A 57 1.66 -7.55 -2.78
N ARG A 58 1.43 -6.34 -2.28
CA ARG A 58 2.47 -5.48 -1.69
C ARG A 58 3.14 -6.17 -0.51
N ALA A 59 2.37 -6.72 0.43
CA ALA A 59 2.93 -7.40 1.59
C ALA A 59 3.73 -8.65 1.22
N ILE A 60 3.28 -9.42 0.22
CA ILE A 60 4.04 -10.55 -0.33
C ILE A 60 5.36 -10.06 -0.95
N ALA A 61 5.33 -8.99 -1.75
CA ALA A 61 6.53 -8.42 -2.36
C ALA A 61 7.52 -7.87 -1.32
N SER A 62 7.02 -7.35 -0.20
CA SER A 62 7.82 -6.90 0.94
C SER A 62 8.28 -8.04 1.86
N ALA A 63 8.02 -9.30 1.51
CA ALA A 63 8.38 -10.49 2.28
C ALA A 63 7.83 -10.50 3.73
N VAL A 64 6.64 -9.92 3.93
CA VAL A 64 5.94 -9.96 5.23
C VAL A 64 5.55 -11.42 5.55
N PRO A 65 5.79 -11.92 6.78
CA PRO A 65 5.38 -13.27 7.15
C PRO A 65 3.87 -13.48 7.02
N ARG A 66 3.46 -14.67 6.54
CA ARG A 66 2.05 -14.95 6.17
C ARG A 66 1.06 -14.76 7.31
N ASN A 67 1.44 -15.11 8.54
CA ASN A 67 0.59 -14.94 9.71
C ASN A 67 0.20 -13.46 9.93
N TYR A 68 1.14 -12.53 9.75
CA TYR A 68 0.84 -11.10 9.83
C TYR A 68 -0.05 -10.64 8.67
N ILE A 69 0.16 -11.18 7.47
CA ILE A 69 -0.72 -10.90 6.33
C ILE A 69 -2.15 -11.33 6.64
N GLU A 70 -2.35 -12.52 7.17
CA GLU A 70 -3.67 -13.02 7.57
C GLU A 70 -4.32 -12.12 8.63
N GLU A 71 -3.56 -11.69 9.64
CA GLU A 71 -4.02 -10.79 10.70
C GLU A 71 -4.57 -9.47 10.13
N PHE A 72 -3.78 -8.74 9.34
CA PHE A 72 -4.27 -7.45 8.83
C PHE A 72 -5.30 -7.56 7.71
N MET A 73 -5.36 -8.69 7.00
CA MET A 73 -6.43 -8.93 6.02
C MET A 73 -7.79 -9.22 6.69
N ALA A 74 -7.78 -9.67 7.95
CA ALA A 74 -8.98 -9.90 8.76
C ALA A 74 -9.39 -8.70 9.64
N PHE A 75 -8.61 -7.62 9.62
CA PHE A 75 -8.79 -6.46 10.49
C PHE A 75 -10.11 -5.69 10.25
N ASP A 76 -10.86 -5.40 11.32
CA ASP A 76 -12.10 -4.59 11.26
C ASP A 76 -11.80 -3.08 11.19
N HIS A 77 -11.35 -2.66 10.01
CA HIS A 77 -10.99 -1.28 9.70
C HIS A 77 -12.15 -0.26 9.75
N ARG A 78 -13.40 -0.68 9.98
CA ARG A 78 -14.55 0.23 10.03
C ARG A 78 -14.76 0.82 11.42
N LYS A 79 -14.35 0.11 12.46
CA LYS A 79 -14.51 0.51 13.86
C LYS A 79 -13.20 0.94 14.52
N ALA A 80 -12.11 0.82 13.79
CA ALA A 80 -10.76 1.15 14.24
C ALA A 80 -10.57 2.63 14.53
N ASP A 81 -9.75 2.94 15.55
CA ASP A 81 -9.31 4.29 15.86
C ASP A 81 -8.03 4.62 15.07
N LEU A 82 -8.14 5.56 14.13
CA LEU A 82 -7.01 5.98 13.32
C LEU A 82 -5.89 6.61 14.17
N GLU A 83 -6.23 7.35 15.22
CA GLU A 83 -5.25 8.10 16.02
C GLU A 83 -4.34 7.13 16.80
N GLU A 84 -4.91 6.08 17.37
CA GLU A 84 -4.18 5.01 18.06
C GLU A 84 -3.14 4.35 17.16
N TYR A 85 -3.55 3.96 15.94
CA TYR A 85 -2.67 3.31 14.99
C TYR A 85 -1.64 4.25 14.38
N MET A 86 -1.98 5.54 14.22
CA MET A 86 -1.02 6.57 13.80
C MET A 86 0.09 6.75 14.84
N ILE A 87 -0.24 6.90 16.12
CA ILE A 87 0.76 7.08 17.18
C ILE A 87 1.71 5.89 17.25
N SER A 88 1.16 4.67 17.23
CA SER A 88 1.95 3.43 17.35
C SER A 88 2.77 3.06 16.10
N SER A 89 2.53 3.73 14.97
CA SER A 89 3.29 3.53 13.72
C SER A 89 4.33 4.62 13.42
N GLY A 90 4.52 5.59 14.33
CA GLY A 90 5.50 6.67 14.17
C GLY A 90 4.90 8.09 14.11
N GLY A 91 3.58 8.21 14.28
CA GLY A 91 2.87 9.49 14.37
C GLY A 91 3.04 10.36 13.13
N ASP A 92 3.27 11.65 13.33
CA ASP A 92 3.41 12.63 12.24
C ASP A 92 4.56 12.31 11.27
N SER A 93 5.57 11.55 11.71
CA SER A 93 6.73 11.22 10.88
C SER A 93 6.37 10.35 9.67
N ILE A 94 5.28 9.57 9.76
CA ILE A 94 4.82 8.68 8.68
C ILE A 94 3.67 9.26 7.86
N ALA A 95 3.12 10.42 8.24
CA ALA A 95 1.90 10.96 7.63
C ALA A 95 1.98 11.10 6.10
N ARG A 96 3.15 11.50 5.58
CA ARG A 96 3.37 11.62 4.12
C ARG A 96 3.42 10.27 3.43
N VAL A 97 4.03 9.28 4.08
CA VAL A 97 4.12 7.90 3.58
C VAL A 97 2.73 7.27 3.58
N LEU A 98 1.97 7.45 4.67
CA LEU A 98 0.60 6.95 4.76
C LEU A 98 -0.33 7.56 3.71
N LEU A 99 -0.18 8.85 3.42
CA LEU A 99 -0.92 9.50 2.34
C LEU A 99 -0.55 8.93 0.96
N TYR A 100 0.73 8.64 0.74
CA TYR A 100 1.22 8.01 -0.49
C TYR A 100 0.65 6.61 -0.67
N ASP A 101 0.73 5.75 0.35
CA ASP A 101 0.19 4.39 0.32
C ASP A 101 -1.34 4.38 0.19
N THR A 102 -2.04 5.33 0.83
CA THR A 102 -3.49 5.53 0.64
C THR A 102 -3.82 5.80 -0.83
N ALA A 103 -3.06 6.69 -1.47
CA ALA A 103 -3.25 7.00 -2.88
C ALA A 103 -2.90 5.82 -3.80
N GLN A 104 -1.83 5.07 -3.50
CA GLN A 104 -1.48 3.87 -4.24
C GLN A 104 -2.56 2.78 -4.11
N MET A 105 -2.96 2.43 -2.88
CA MET A 105 -3.97 1.41 -2.62
C MET A 105 -5.24 1.68 -3.43
N ILE A 106 -5.71 2.92 -3.41
CA ILE A 106 -6.90 3.34 -4.15
C ILE A 106 -6.69 3.25 -5.67
N ALA A 107 -5.60 3.82 -6.19
CA ALA A 107 -5.37 3.92 -7.63
C ALA A 107 -5.05 2.56 -8.28
N TYR A 108 -4.22 1.74 -7.64
CA TYR A 108 -3.92 0.38 -8.11
C TYR A 108 -5.08 -0.58 -7.85
N GLY A 109 -5.81 -0.42 -6.76
CA GLY A 109 -6.98 -1.24 -6.44
C GLY A 109 -8.05 -1.21 -7.53
N ASP A 110 -8.31 -0.04 -8.09
CA ASP A 110 -9.22 0.14 -9.22
C ASP A 110 -8.82 -0.70 -10.45
N ARG A 111 -7.52 -0.94 -10.64
CA ARG A 111 -7.00 -1.74 -11.76
C ARG A 111 -7.34 -3.22 -11.59
N TYR A 112 -7.18 -3.75 -10.37
CA TYR A 112 -7.60 -5.11 -10.04
C TYR A 112 -9.12 -5.25 -10.20
N ASP A 113 -9.88 -4.23 -9.82
CA ASP A 113 -11.34 -4.19 -10.01
C ASP A 113 -11.77 -3.95 -11.47
N ARG A 114 -10.81 -3.76 -12.40
CA ARG A 114 -11.04 -3.38 -13.81
C ARG A 114 -11.89 -2.11 -13.95
N ARG A 115 -11.87 -1.23 -12.94
CA ARG A 115 -12.55 0.06 -12.94
C ARG A 115 -11.61 1.11 -13.52
N ARG A 116 -12.08 1.79 -14.57
CA ARG A 116 -11.39 2.96 -15.13
C ARG A 116 -12.01 4.21 -14.57
N ARG A 117 -11.51 4.68 -13.42
CA ARG A 117 -11.86 6.00 -12.91
C ARG A 117 -10.85 7.04 -13.39
N SER A 118 -11.34 8.24 -13.65
CA SER A 118 -10.45 9.37 -13.89
C SER A 118 -9.66 9.66 -12.62
N SER A 119 -8.40 10.07 -12.75
CA SER A 119 -7.61 10.49 -11.59
C SER A 119 -8.24 11.65 -10.80
N ASN A 120 -9.14 12.41 -11.44
CA ASN A 120 -9.90 13.48 -10.79
C ASN A 120 -11.00 12.94 -9.87
N SER A 121 -11.47 11.71 -10.08
CA SER A 121 -12.47 11.06 -9.21
C SER A 121 -12.00 10.91 -7.77
N TYR A 122 -10.68 10.91 -7.55
CA TYR A 122 -10.06 10.78 -6.23
C TYR A 122 -9.68 12.10 -5.57
N ARG A 123 -9.91 13.24 -6.23
CA ARG A 123 -9.43 14.54 -5.73
C ARG A 123 -9.92 14.82 -4.31
N LYS A 124 -11.22 14.58 -4.06
CA LYS A 124 -11.82 14.77 -2.73
C LYS A 124 -11.27 13.76 -1.71
N VAL A 125 -11.12 12.51 -2.11
CA VAL A 125 -10.61 11.43 -1.24
C VAL A 125 -9.19 11.75 -0.77
N TYR A 126 -8.31 12.17 -1.68
CA TYR A 126 -6.93 12.53 -1.35
C TYR A 126 -6.83 13.83 -0.56
N SER A 127 -7.70 14.82 -0.83
CA SER A 127 -7.73 16.04 -0.01
C SER A 127 -8.23 15.77 1.40
N ASP A 128 -9.21 14.88 1.56
CA ASP A 128 -9.71 14.50 2.88
C ASP A 128 -8.64 13.73 3.67
N ALA A 129 -7.97 12.76 3.04
CA ALA A 129 -6.85 12.03 3.64
C ALA A 129 -5.72 12.97 4.08
N ALA A 130 -5.29 13.88 3.21
CA ALA A 130 -4.24 14.84 3.52
C ALA A 130 -4.61 15.77 4.68
N ARG A 131 -5.88 16.22 4.73
CA ARG A 131 -6.38 17.06 5.84
C ARG A 131 -6.38 16.30 7.15
N ILE A 132 -6.82 15.04 7.17
CA ILE A 132 -6.81 14.18 8.36
C ILE A 132 -5.38 14.00 8.87
N LEU A 133 -4.43 13.80 7.97
CA LEU A 133 -3.01 13.57 8.29
C LEU A 133 -2.19 14.85 8.51
N GLY A 134 -2.81 16.04 8.49
CA GLY A 134 -2.08 17.31 8.62
C GLY A 134 -1.07 17.60 7.49
N VAL A 135 -1.15 16.91 6.36
CA VAL A 135 -0.22 17.09 5.23
C VAL A 135 -0.63 18.32 4.41
N SER A 136 0.33 19.23 4.19
CA SER A 136 0.04 20.47 3.47
C SER A 136 -0.44 20.23 2.03
N PRO A 137 -1.32 21.10 1.48
CA PRO A 137 -1.86 20.92 0.12
C PRO A 137 -0.79 20.86 -0.97
N GLY A 138 0.34 21.57 -0.79
CA GLY A 138 1.47 21.50 -1.71
C GLY A 138 2.09 20.10 -1.76
N VAL A 139 2.42 19.55 -0.59
CA VAL A 139 3.02 18.21 -0.45
C VAL A 139 2.06 17.12 -0.90
N SER A 140 0.77 17.21 -0.50
CA SER A 140 -0.27 16.27 -0.93
C SER A 140 -0.39 16.20 -2.46
N ARG A 141 -0.36 17.34 -3.16
CA ARG A 141 -0.37 17.36 -4.64
C ARG A 141 0.87 16.69 -5.24
N SER A 142 2.04 16.88 -4.67
CA SER A 142 3.26 16.22 -5.12
C SER A 142 3.16 14.70 -4.95
N ILE A 143 2.72 14.23 -3.78
CA ILE A 143 2.51 12.79 -3.50
C ILE A 143 1.54 12.16 -4.50
N VAL A 144 0.37 12.79 -4.69
CA VAL A 144 -0.62 12.30 -5.66
C VAL A 144 -0.08 12.31 -7.09
N THR A 145 0.80 13.25 -7.43
CA THR A 145 1.44 13.30 -8.76
C THR A 145 2.42 12.14 -8.96
N ILE A 146 3.21 11.81 -7.94
CA ILE A 146 4.12 10.65 -7.95
C ILE A 146 3.32 9.37 -8.21
N VAL A 147 2.25 9.11 -7.45
CA VAL A 147 1.42 7.91 -7.63
C VAL A 147 0.83 7.85 -9.04
N LYS A 148 0.37 8.98 -9.62
CA LYS A 148 -0.12 9.01 -11.00
C LYS A 148 0.98 8.63 -12.01
N GLN A 149 2.21 9.08 -11.79
CA GLN A 149 3.35 8.75 -12.66
C GLN A 149 3.71 7.27 -12.56
N GLU A 150 3.70 6.70 -11.36
CA GLU A 150 3.96 5.28 -11.13
C GLU A 150 2.92 4.38 -11.78
N VAL A 151 1.63 4.71 -11.61
CA VAL A 151 0.52 4.00 -12.26
C VAL A 151 0.69 4.03 -13.79
N LYS A 152 1.05 5.18 -14.37
CA LYS A 152 1.34 5.30 -15.81
C LYS A 152 2.58 4.52 -16.24
N LEU A 153 3.62 4.51 -15.41
CA LEU A 153 4.83 3.75 -15.67
C LEU A 153 4.53 2.25 -15.65
N LEU A 154 3.68 1.77 -14.75
CA LEU A 154 3.24 0.37 -14.75
C LEU A 154 2.52 0.00 -16.05
N ASP A 155 1.64 0.86 -16.59
CA ASP A 155 0.98 0.62 -17.90
C ASP A 155 2.01 0.41 -18.99
N THR A 156 3.02 1.28 -18.98
CA THR A 156 4.09 1.30 -19.97
C THR A 156 4.92 0.03 -19.85
N LYS A 157 5.35 -0.33 -18.64
CA LYS A 157 6.08 -1.58 -18.36
C LYS A 157 5.28 -2.81 -18.79
N THR A 158 4.00 -2.87 -18.43
CA THR A 158 3.12 -4.00 -18.77
C THR A 158 3.03 -4.19 -20.29
N ARG A 159 2.86 -3.09 -21.04
CA ARG A 159 2.80 -3.14 -22.50
C ARG A 159 4.13 -3.53 -23.14
N VAL A 160 5.23 -2.96 -22.66
CA VAL A 160 6.57 -3.18 -23.23
C VAL A 160 7.07 -4.59 -22.94
N PHE A 161 6.94 -5.06 -21.71
CA PHE A 161 7.48 -6.37 -21.32
C PHE A 161 6.54 -7.54 -21.64
N TRP A 162 5.22 -7.33 -21.59
CA TRP A 162 4.24 -8.43 -21.62
C TRP A 162 3.14 -8.26 -22.67
N GLY A 163 3.21 -7.24 -23.52
CA GLY A 163 2.17 -6.95 -24.51
C GLY A 163 2.09 -7.98 -25.64
N GLU A 164 3.24 -8.36 -26.20
CA GLU A 164 3.35 -9.35 -27.28
C GLU A 164 3.58 -10.77 -26.76
N THR A 165 4.36 -10.90 -25.69
CA THR A 165 4.72 -12.18 -25.07
C THR A 165 4.33 -12.16 -23.60
N PRO A 166 3.06 -12.46 -23.27
CA PRO A 166 2.62 -12.53 -21.87
C PRO A 166 3.42 -13.56 -21.07
N TYR A 167 3.70 -13.24 -19.80
CA TYR A 167 4.38 -14.18 -18.90
C TYR A 167 3.57 -15.47 -18.79
N THR A 168 4.24 -16.60 -19.01
CA THR A 168 3.72 -17.94 -18.74
C THR A 168 4.63 -18.57 -17.69
N PRO A 169 4.11 -18.92 -16.50
CA PRO A 169 4.92 -19.60 -15.50
C PRO A 169 5.41 -20.94 -16.07
N PRO A 170 6.63 -21.38 -15.71
CA PRO A 170 7.06 -22.72 -16.08
C PRO A 170 6.07 -23.76 -15.55
N PRO A 171 5.87 -24.89 -16.26
CA PRO A 171 5.03 -25.96 -15.75
C PRO A 171 5.53 -26.38 -14.36
N GLU A 172 4.60 -26.67 -13.45
CA GLU A 172 4.92 -27.17 -12.13
C GLU A 172 5.64 -28.52 -12.27
N ASN A 173 6.96 -28.49 -12.33
CA ASN A 173 7.77 -29.67 -12.12
C ASN A 173 7.65 -30.01 -10.64
N HIS A 174 6.62 -30.80 -10.28
CA HIS A 174 6.66 -31.58 -9.06
C HIS A 174 7.96 -32.36 -9.09
N THR A 175 8.87 -31.98 -8.20
CA THR A 175 10.05 -32.77 -7.90
C THR A 175 9.57 -34.19 -7.63
N GLN A 176 10.08 -35.12 -8.43
CA GLN A 176 10.03 -36.54 -8.13
C GLN A 176 10.67 -36.77 -6.76
N ASN A 177 9.95 -37.53 -5.93
CA ASN A 177 10.35 -38.23 -4.69
C ASN A 177 10.60 -37.39 -3.43
#